data_AF-A0A662S5P2-F1
#
_entry.id   AF-A0A662S5P2-F1
#
_cell.length_a   1.000
_cell.length_b   1.000
_cell.length_c   1.000
_cell.angle_alpha   90.00
_cell.angle_beta   90.00
_cell.angle_gamma   90.00
#
_symmetry.space_group_name_H-M   'P 1'
#
loop_
_entity.id
_entity.type
_entity.pdbx_description
1 polymer ?
#
loop_
_entity_poly.entity_id
_entity_poly.type
_entity_poly.pdbx_seq_one_letter_code
_entity_poly.pdbx_strand_id
1 'polypeptide(L)'
;MSPSPPLLGRVRPEIPVGLALTLIALAFFWPLIAPSGAVDPEDMTLVGPGGELAAGALENSSALAYDSLWVDVDPAPVALARGAASRSLEMLARAERAAEESGDTGLSSRVLAVVRAYRHAAMAADSSARAASILDAVRPGVWRAVGNLTSGDVQAALGEWSRVAADVRRAREMVGEALLNLSSVDDSALLSPSHVEVLNESRGRLEALARELDVILALFSLVERNPEAAQRALAAAAAARDGGLSPEEALEILSSPGVQEFVTGVSSLSPGDAGRFGGQLAQLRALVEALSGAAQGGQPQGPGQGSGAGRGERPND
;
A
#
# COMPACT_ATOMS: atom_id res chain seq x y z
N MET A 1 3.87 -32.19 14.47
CA MET A 1 2.53 -31.78 14.92
C MET A 1 2.16 -30.54 14.13
N SER A 2 1.34 -30.70 13.09
CA SER A 2 0.93 -29.62 12.21
C SER A 2 -0.27 -28.90 12.83
N PRO A 3 -0.31 -27.56 12.90
CA PRO A 3 -1.53 -26.86 13.27
C PRO A 3 -2.52 -26.92 12.09
N SER A 4 -3.72 -27.39 12.39
CA SER A 4 -4.88 -27.32 11.49
C SER A 4 -5.24 -25.86 11.17
N PRO A 5 -5.67 -25.54 9.94
CA PRO A 5 -6.20 -24.21 9.63
C PRO A 5 -7.55 -23.98 10.36
N PRO A 6 -7.86 -22.74 10.78
CA PRO A 6 -9.16 -22.44 11.37
C PRO A 6 -10.24 -22.48 10.27
N LEU A 7 -11.34 -23.15 10.61
CA LEU A 7 -12.54 -23.23 9.81
C LEU A 7 -13.18 -21.85 9.66
N LEU A 8 -13.44 -21.45 8.42
CA LEU A 8 -14.27 -20.30 8.03
C LEU A 8 -15.60 -20.33 8.79
N GLY A 9 -15.73 -19.45 9.78
CA GLY A 9 -17.00 -19.16 10.43
C GLY A 9 -17.89 -18.40 9.46
N ARG A 10 -18.90 -19.06 8.90
CA ARG A 10 -20.02 -18.40 8.22
C ARG A 10 -20.82 -17.61 9.26
N VAL A 11 -20.51 -16.33 9.43
CA VAL A 11 -21.36 -15.39 10.15
C VAL A 11 -22.49 -14.99 9.18
N ARG A 12 -23.74 -15.26 9.56
CA ARG A 12 -24.91 -14.78 8.81
C ARG A 12 -25.03 -13.27 9.04
N PRO A 13 -25.22 -12.44 8.00
CA PRO A 13 -25.41 -11.01 8.17
C PRO A 13 -26.78 -10.72 8.78
N GLU A 14 -26.81 -10.02 9.91
CA GLU A 14 -28.02 -9.38 10.42
C GLU A 14 -28.14 -8.00 9.77
N ILE A 15 -28.86 -7.93 8.64
CA ILE A 15 -29.33 -6.64 8.11
C ILE A 15 -30.13 -5.97 9.24
N PRO A 16 -29.95 -4.66 9.53
CA PRO A 16 -30.78 -3.98 10.52
C PRO A 16 -32.25 -4.23 10.17
N VAL A 17 -32.94 -4.96 11.06
CA VAL A 17 -34.22 -5.62 10.80
C VAL A 17 -35.26 -4.65 10.23
N GLY A 18 -35.22 -3.38 10.62
CA GLY A 18 -36.08 -2.33 10.09
C GLY A 18 -35.88 -2.01 8.60
N LEU A 19 -34.64 -1.98 8.11
CA LEU A 19 -34.34 -1.73 6.69
C LEU A 19 -34.79 -2.94 5.85
N ALA A 20 -34.47 -4.16 6.30
CA ALA A 20 -34.86 -5.39 5.64
C ALA A 20 -36.39 -5.52 5.50
N LEU A 21 -37.13 -5.30 6.59
CA LEU A 21 -38.60 -5.39 6.58
C LEU A 21 -39.25 -4.35 5.66
N THR A 22 -38.69 -3.14 5.60
CA THR A 22 -39.24 -2.06 4.76
C THR A 22 -39.01 -2.35 3.27
N LEU A 23 -37.82 -2.85 2.92
CA LEU A 23 -37.50 -3.24 1.54
C LEU A 23 -38.35 -4.44 1.07
N ILE A 24 -38.59 -5.42 1.95
CA ILE A 24 -39.47 -6.57 1.67
C ILE A 24 -40.92 -6.11 1.43
N ALA A 25 -41.42 -5.14 2.20
CA ALA A 25 -42.77 -4.62 2.00
C ALA A 25 -42.91 -3.88 0.65
N LEU A 26 -41.92 -3.07 0.28
CA LEU A 26 -41.89 -2.36 -1.01
C LEU A 26 -41.85 -3.33 -2.20
N ALA A 27 -41.00 -4.35 -2.11
CA ALA A 27 -40.91 -5.43 -3.09
C ALA A 27 -42.27 -6.09 -3.34
N PHE A 28 -42.97 -6.46 -2.26
CA PHE A 28 -44.20 -7.22 -2.35
C PHE A 28 -45.37 -6.45 -3.00
N PHE A 29 -45.45 -5.12 -2.80
CA PHE A 29 -46.59 -4.34 -3.27
C PHE A 29 -46.36 -3.62 -4.61
N TRP A 30 -45.12 -3.47 -5.09
CA TRP A 30 -44.82 -2.73 -6.31
C TRP A 30 -45.48 -3.24 -7.61
N PRO A 31 -45.57 -4.55 -7.87
CA PRO A 31 -46.16 -5.08 -9.10
C PRO A 31 -47.63 -4.69 -9.30
N LEU A 32 -48.32 -4.25 -8.24
CA LEU A 32 -49.74 -3.89 -8.25
C LEU A 32 -49.99 -2.41 -8.59
N ILE A 33 -48.94 -1.56 -8.58
CA ILE A 33 -49.07 -0.10 -8.61
C ILE A 33 -48.20 0.57 -9.68
N ALA A 34 -47.25 -0.13 -10.28
CA ALA A 34 -46.25 0.48 -11.15
C ALA A 34 -46.71 0.61 -12.62
N PRO A 35 -46.52 1.78 -13.26
CA PRO A 35 -46.66 1.93 -14.70
C PRO A 35 -45.52 1.19 -15.43
N SER A 36 -45.81 0.69 -16.63
CA SER A 36 -44.82 0.00 -17.48
C SER A 36 -43.62 0.91 -17.77
N GLY A 37 -42.43 0.49 -17.32
CA GLY A 37 -41.16 1.22 -17.51
C GLY A 37 -40.58 1.89 -16.25
N ALA A 38 -41.25 1.82 -15.10
CA ALA A 38 -40.72 2.31 -13.83
C ALA A 38 -39.60 1.40 -13.29
N VAL A 39 -38.58 1.96 -12.62
CA VAL A 39 -37.55 1.16 -11.95
C VAL A 39 -38.19 0.32 -10.84
N ASP A 40 -37.71 -0.92 -10.72
CA ASP A 40 -38.17 -1.84 -9.69
C ASP A 40 -37.60 -1.42 -8.31
N PRO A 41 -38.40 -1.03 -7.32
CA PRO A 41 -37.94 -0.72 -5.98
C PRO A 41 -37.37 -1.96 -5.27
N GLU A 42 -37.61 -3.18 -5.78
CA GLU A 42 -36.82 -4.35 -5.37
C GLU A 42 -35.33 -4.13 -5.60
N ASP A 43 -34.93 -3.33 -6.59
CA ASP A 43 -33.51 -3.03 -6.84
C ASP A 43 -32.89 -2.26 -5.66
N MET A 44 -33.65 -1.58 -4.80
CA MET A 44 -33.11 -1.02 -3.55
C MET A 44 -32.54 -2.10 -2.62
N THR A 45 -33.02 -3.34 -2.71
CA THR A 45 -32.49 -4.49 -1.95
C THR A 45 -31.09 -4.89 -2.39
N LEU A 46 -30.66 -4.51 -3.59
CA LEU A 46 -29.33 -4.81 -4.13
C LEU A 46 -28.21 -4.11 -3.35
N VAL A 47 -28.53 -3.13 -2.51
CA VAL A 47 -27.57 -2.45 -1.63
C VAL A 47 -26.84 -3.44 -0.70
N GLY A 48 -27.55 -4.47 -0.20
CA GLY A 48 -26.97 -5.51 0.65
C GLY A 48 -25.89 -6.34 -0.06
N PRO A 49 -26.24 -7.13 -1.09
CA PRO A 49 -25.27 -7.93 -1.82
C PRO A 49 -24.22 -7.07 -2.56
N GLY A 50 -24.58 -5.85 -3.00
CA GLY A 50 -23.63 -4.89 -3.56
C GLY A 50 -22.57 -4.45 -2.54
N GLY A 51 -22.98 -4.17 -1.30
CA GLY A 51 -22.08 -3.81 -0.21
C GLY A 51 -21.15 -4.94 0.22
N GLU A 52 -21.67 -6.16 0.34
CA GLU A 52 -20.87 -7.36 0.62
C GLU A 52 -19.80 -7.61 -0.45
N LEU A 53 -20.18 -7.48 -1.72
CA LEU A 53 -19.22 -7.59 -2.84
C LEU A 53 -18.16 -6.49 -2.80
N ALA A 54 -18.54 -5.24 -2.46
CA ALA A 54 -17.59 -4.14 -2.34
C ALA A 54 -16.58 -4.39 -1.22
N ALA A 55 -17.05 -4.75 -0.02
CA ALA A 55 -16.19 -5.01 1.12
C ALA A 55 -15.25 -6.20 0.86
N GLY A 56 -15.79 -7.32 0.38
CA GLY A 56 -14.96 -8.49 0.04
C GLY A 56 -13.96 -8.20 -1.09
N ALA A 57 -14.34 -7.41 -2.10
CA ALA A 57 -13.41 -7.00 -3.15
C ALA A 57 -12.30 -6.10 -2.59
N LEU A 58 -12.63 -5.15 -1.71
CA LEU A 58 -11.69 -4.23 -1.09
C LEU A 58 -10.68 -4.97 -0.19
N GLU A 59 -11.16 -5.87 0.65
CA GLU A 59 -10.31 -6.69 1.53
C GLU A 59 -9.27 -7.45 0.71
N ASN A 60 -9.73 -8.21 -0.30
CA ASN A 60 -8.86 -9.03 -1.14
C ASN A 60 -7.90 -8.17 -1.98
N SER A 61 -8.40 -7.12 -2.65
CA SER A 61 -7.58 -6.30 -3.54
C SER A 61 -6.53 -5.48 -2.79
N SER A 62 -6.85 -4.95 -1.61
CA SER A 62 -5.87 -4.23 -0.77
C SER A 62 -4.76 -5.15 -0.25
N ALA A 63 -5.09 -6.39 0.13
CA ALA A 63 -4.10 -7.40 0.50
C ALA A 63 -3.21 -7.78 -0.67
N LEU A 64 -3.80 -8.08 -1.85
CA LEU A 64 -3.05 -8.38 -3.08
C LEU A 64 -2.13 -7.22 -3.47
N ALA A 65 -2.62 -5.98 -3.40
CA ALA A 65 -1.81 -4.80 -3.70
C ALA A 65 -0.63 -4.69 -2.74
N TYR A 66 -0.87 -4.83 -1.44
CA TYR A 66 0.18 -4.79 -0.43
C TYR A 66 1.23 -5.87 -0.70
N ASP A 67 0.84 -7.10 -1.00
CA ASP A 67 1.78 -8.22 -1.15
C ASP A 67 2.49 -8.29 -2.51
N SER A 68 1.97 -7.61 -3.54
CA SER A 68 2.46 -7.69 -4.92
C SER A 68 3.92 -7.30 -5.16
N LEU A 69 4.51 -6.48 -4.28
CA LEU A 69 5.95 -6.18 -4.32
C LEU A 69 6.83 -7.28 -3.75
N TRP A 70 6.25 -8.33 -3.18
CA TRP A 70 6.97 -9.31 -2.35
C TRP A 70 6.71 -10.75 -2.72
N VAL A 71 5.47 -11.07 -3.10
CA VAL A 71 5.05 -12.42 -3.45
C VAL A 71 4.50 -12.40 -4.87
N ASP A 72 4.75 -13.48 -5.63
CA ASP A 72 4.09 -13.68 -6.91
C ASP A 72 2.58 -13.65 -6.70
N VAL A 73 1.91 -12.74 -7.39
CA VAL A 73 0.46 -12.64 -7.31
C VAL A 73 -0.16 -13.46 -8.44
N ASP A 74 -0.98 -14.45 -8.09
CA ASP A 74 -1.79 -15.15 -9.07
C ASP A 74 -2.74 -14.14 -9.75
N PRO A 75 -2.73 -14.01 -11.10
CA PRO A 75 -3.62 -13.10 -11.80
C PRO A 75 -5.11 -13.43 -11.61
N ALA A 76 -5.47 -14.67 -11.26
CA ALA A 76 -6.86 -15.07 -11.06
C ALA A 76 -7.51 -14.35 -9.86
N PRO A 77 -6.94 -14.33 -8.64
CA PRO A 77 -7.40 -13.49 -7.53
C PRO A 77 -7.60 -12.01 -7.89
N VAL A 78 -6.68 -11.42 -8.67
CA VAL A 78 -6.79 -10.02 -9.08
C VAL A 78 -7.98 -9.81 -10.02
N ALA A 79 -8.14 -10.68 -11.02
CA ALA A 79 -9.29 -10.64 -11.92
C ALA A 79 -10.62 -10.86 -11.19
N LEU A 80 -10.65 -11.77 -10.20
CA LEU A 80 -11.83 -12.02 -9.37
C LEU A 80 -12.21 -10.79 -8.54
N ALA A 81 -11.23 -10.14 -7.90
CA ALA A 81 -11.48 -8.92 -7.11
C ALA A 81 -12.01 -7.78 -7.98
N ARG A 82 -11.44 -7.57 -9.18
CA ARG A 82 -11.93 -6.56 -10.14
C ARG A 82 -13.33 -6.87 -10.66
N GLY A 83 -13.59 -8.14 -10.96
CA GLY A 83 -14.93 -8.60 -11.36
C GLY A 83 -15.96 -8.40 -10.24
N ALA A 84 -15.59 -8.64 -8.99
CA ALA A 84 -16.45 -8.39 -7.84
C ALA A 84 -16.72 -6.89 -7.63
N ALA A 85 -15.69 -6.05 -7.72
CA ALA A 85 -15.83 -4.59 -7.66
C ALA A 85 -16.75 -4.06 -8.78
N SER A 86 -16.57 -4.54 -10.01
CA SER A 86 -17.40 -4.13 -11.15
C SER A 86 -18.87 -4.54 -10.96
N ARG A 87 -19.12 -5.79 -10.56
CA ARG A 87 -20.48 -6.25 -10.25
C ARG A 87 -21.11 -5.48 -9.09
N SER A 88 -20.34 -5.16 -8.06
CA SER A 88 -20.81 -4.31 -6.95
C SER A 88 -21.26 -2.94 -7.46
N LEU A 89 -20.44 -2.27 -8.28
CA LEU A 89 -20.80 -0.97 -8.86
C LEU A 89 -22.09 -1.04 -9.71
N GLU A 90 -22.27 -2.09 -10.51
CA GLU A 90 -23.49 -2.30 -11.29
C GLU A 90 -24.74 -2.47 -10.40
N MET A 91 -24.63 -3.28 -9.34
CA MET A 91 -25.71 -3.50 -8.38
C MET A 91 -26.08 -2.22 -7.62
N LEU A 92 -25.06 -1.49 -7.16
CA LEU A 92 -25.24 -0.24 -6.42
C LEU A 92 -25.83 0.86 -7.32
N ALA A 93 -25.46 0.93 -8.60
CA ALA A 93 -26.04 1.87 -9.56
C ALA A 93 -27.51 1.56 -9.89
N ARG A 94 -27.94 0.30 -9.78
CA ARG A 94 -29.37 -0.07 -9.86
C ARG A 94 -30.11 0.36 -8.60
N ALA A 95 -29.55 0.07 -7.42
CA ALA A 95 -30.13 0.50 -6.14
C ALA A 95 -30.25 2.02 -6.04
N GLU A 96 -29.27 2.77 -6.55
CA GLU A 96 -29.29 4.23 -6.61
C GLU A 96 -30.48 4.74 -7.41
N ARG A 97 -30.64 4.27 -8.65
CA ARG A 97 -31.75 4.67 -9.53
C ARG A 97 -33.11 4.35 -8.90
N ALA A 98 -33.23 3.17 -8.29
CA ALA A 98 -34.46 2.78 -7.59
C ALA A 98 -34.78 3.70 -6.40
N ALA A 99 -33.75 4.12 -5.65
CA ALA A 99 -33.91 5.04 -4.54
C ALA A 99 -34.28 6.47 -5.02
N GLU A 100 -33.67 6.96 -6.10
CA GLU A 100 -33.96 8.28 -6.68
C GLU A 100 -35.39 8.36 -7.23
N GLU A 101 -35.86 7.31 -7.92
CA GLU A 101 -37.22 7.26 -8.49
C GLU A 101 -38.33 7.07 -7.44
N SER A 102 -37.98 6.53 -6.26
CA SER A 102 -38.91 6.39 -5.14
C SER A 102 -39.27 7.72 -4.45
N GLY A 103 -38.65 8.83 -4.87
CA GLY A 103 -38.87 10.16 -4.30
C GLY A 103 -38.06 10.42 -3.03
N ASP A 104 -38.20 11.63 -2.46
CA ASP A 104 -37.43 12.07 -1.28
C ASP A 104 -38.07 11.54 0.02
N THR A 105 -37.76 10.27 0.32
CA THR A 105 -38.21 9.58 1.52
C THR A 105 -37.01 9.36 2.46
N GLY A 106 -37.30 9.19 3.76
CA GLY A 106 -36.24 8.83 4.72
C GLY A 106 -35.55 7.50 4.40
N LEU A 107 -36.21 6.59 3.67
CA LEU A 107 -35.62 5.34 3.20
C LEU A 107 -34.69 5.56 2.01
N SER A 108 -35.12 6.30 0.98
CA SER A 108 -34.29 6.58 -0.20
C SER A 108 -33.04 7.35 0.18
N SER A 109 -33.15 8.36 1.05
CA SER A 109 -31.99 9.07 1.62
C SER A 109 -30.96 8.13 2.27
N ARG A 110 -31.42 7.14 3.05
CA ARG A 110 -30.53 6.15 3.69
C ARG A 110 -29.91 5.22 2.67
N VAL A 111 -30.68 4.72 1.70
CA VAL A 111 -30.15 3.85 0.64
C VAL A 111 -29.09 4.58 -0.17
N LEU A 112 -29.31 5.85 -0.53
CA LEU A 112 -28.34 6.67 -1.25
C LEU A 112 -27.05 6.88 -0.46
N ALA A 113 -27.12 7.10 0.86
CA ALA A 113 -25.94 7.20 1.70
C ALA A 113 -25.11 5.90 1.70
N VAL A 114 -25.79 4.76 1.90
CA VAL A 114 -25.16 3.43 1.88
C VAL A 114 -24.55 3.14 0.50
N VAL A 115 -25.28 3.43 -0.58
CA VAL A 115 -24.83 3.25 -1.96
C VAL A 115 -23.56 4.06 -2.23
N ARG A 116 -23.52 5.34 -1.84
CA ARG A 116 -22.34 6.20 -2.02
C ARG A 116 -21.12 5.63 -1.27
N ALA A 117 -21.30 5.23 -0.02
CA ALA A 117 -20.24 4.61 0.78
C ALA A 117 -19.65 3.36 0.10
N TYR A 118 -20.49 2.42 -0.34
CA TYR A 118 -20.00 1.21 -1.01
C TYR A 118 -19.50 1.42 -2.43
N ARG A 119 -20.00 2.42 -3.16
CA ARG A 119 -19.45 2.79 -4.47
C ARG A 119 -18.00 3.26 -4.33
N HIS A 120 -17.71 4.10 -3.34
CA HIS A 120 -16.33 4.49 -3.04
C HIS A 120 -15.47 3.29 -2.64
N ALA A 121 -15.97 2.38 -1.78
CA ALA A 121 -15.25 1.15 -1.43
C ALA A 121 -14.95 0.27 -2.67
N ALA A 122 -15.92 0.10 -3.58
CA ALA A 122 -15.74 -0.68 -4.81
C ALA A 122 -14.76 -0.01 -5.80
N MET A 123 -14.78 1.33 -5.91
CA MET A 123 -13.78 2.07 -6.71
C MET A 123 -12.38 1.94 -6.12
N ALA A 124 -12.25 1.98 -4.79
CA ALA A 124 -10.99 1.72 -4.11
C ALA A 124 -10.50 0.28 -4.37
N ALA A 125 -11.41 -0.69 -4.40
CA ALA A 125 -11.09 -2.08 -4.71
C ALA A 125 -10.56 -2.27 -6.15
N ASP A 126 -11.19 -1.67 -7.17
CA ASP A 126 -10.68 -1.75 -8.56
C ASP A 126 -9.29 -1.09 -8.68
N SER A 127 -9.12 0.08 -8.06
CA SER A 127 -7.84 0.82 -8.06
C SER A 127 -6.73 0.00 -7.38
N SER A 128 -7.03 -0.59 -6.22
CA SER A 128 -6.10 -1.47 -5.49
C SER A 128 -5.72 -2.69 -6.31
N ALA A 129 -6.70 -3.34 -6.97
CA ALA A 129 -6.45 -4.50 -7.79
C ALA A 129 -5.59 -4.17 -9.03
N ARG A 130 -5.75 -2.98 -9.63
CA ARG A 130 -4.87 -2.51 -10.70
C ARG A 130 -3.46 -2.26 -10.20
N ALA A 131 -3.31 -1.64 -9.03
CA ALA A 131 -2.01 -1.47 -8.40
C ALA A 131 -1.32 -2.83 -8.21
N ALA A 132 -2.04 -3.83 -7.68
CA ALA A 132 -1.53 -5.19 -7.51
C ALA A 132 -0.98 -5.80 -8.80
N SER A 133 -1.72 -5.72 -9.91
CA SER A 133 -1.25 -6.23 -11.21
C SER A 133 0.01 -5.53 -11.71
N ILE A 134 0.06 -4.20 -11.58
CA ILE A 134 1.21 -3.41 -12.07
C ILE A 134 2.44 -3.74 -11.23
N LEU A 135 2.29 -3.75 -9.90
CA LEU A 135 3.37 -4.02 -8.96
C LEU A 135 3.94 -5.43 -9.10
N ASP A 136 3.10 -6.45 -9.29
CA ASP A 136 3.57 -7.81 -9.53
C ASP A 136 4.40 -7.90 -10.83
N ALA A 137 3.95 -7.23 -11.90
CA ALA A 137 4.67 -7.20 -13.17
C ALA A 137 6.04 -6.52 -13.07
N VAL A 138 6.15 -5.43 -12.30
CA VAL A 138 7.42 -4.68 -12.16
C VAL A 138 8.33 -5.20 -11.04
N ARG A 139 7.81 -6.01 -10.12
CA ARG A 139 8.52 -6.48 -8.93
C ARG A 139 9.92 -7.02 -9.25
N PRO A 140 10.13 -7.93 -10.22
CA PRO A 140 11.48 -8.42 -10.51
C PRO A 140 12.46 -7.32 -10.96
N GLY A 141 11.97 -6.28 -11.62
CA GLY A 141 12.79 -5.13 -12.03
C GLY A 141 13.14 -4.22 -10.85
N VAL A 142 12.15 -3.93 -9.97
CA VAL A 142 12.38 -3.16 -8.74
C VAL A 142 13.41 -3.84 -7.84
N TRP A 143 13.29 -5.16 -7.63
CA TRP A 143 14.21 -5.92 -6.81
C TRP A 143 15.63 -5.93 -7.37
N ARG A 144 15.80 -6.11 -8.69
CA ARG A 144 17.10 -6.03 -9.34
C ARG A 144 17.70 -4.64 -9.24
N ALA A 145 16.90 -3.59 -9.44
CA ALA A 145 17.35 -2.22 -9.33
C ALA A 145 17.86 -1.90 -7.92
N VAL A 146 17.09 -2.22 -6.88
CA VAL A 146 17.49 -2.03 -5.47
C VAL A 146 18.72 -2.88 -5.14
N GLY A 147 18.75 -4.15 -5.58
CA GLY A 147 19.88 -5.05 -5.36
C GLY A 147 21.19 -4.54 -5.96
N ASN A 148 21.16 -4.07 -7.20
CA ASN A 148 22.31 -3.45 -7.88
C ASN A 148 22.78 -2.20 -7.13
N LEU A 149 21.84 -1.35 -6.69
CA LEU A 149 22.17 -0.13 -5.95
C LEU A 149 22.84 -0.44 -4.60
N THR A 150 22.31 -1.41 -3.85
CA THR A 150 22.91 -1.84 -2.58
C THR A 150 24.28 -2.50 -2.75
N SER A 151 24.57 -3.04 -3.95
CA SER A 151 25.87 -3.62 -4.30
C SER A 151 26.85 -2.57 -4.83
N GLY A 152 26.44 -1.31 -4.96
CA GLY A 152 27.26 -0.20 -5.47
C GLY A 152 27.33 -0.09 -7.00
N ASP A 153 26.53 -0.85 -7.75
CA ASP A 153 26.45 -0.75 -9.21
C ASP A 153 25.31 0.20 -9.61
N VAL A 154 25.60 1.50 -9.65
CA VAL A 154 24.61 2.54 -9.94
C VAL A 154 24.12 2.46 -11.38
N GLN A 155 24.99 2.12 -12.33
CA GLN A 155 24.64 2.04 -13.75
C GLN A 155 23.67 0.89 -14.01
N ALA A 156 23.94 -0.30 -13.47
CA ALA A 156 23.01 -1.42 -13.59
C ALA A 156 21.70 -1.16 -12.83
N ALA A 157 21.75 -0.48 -11.68
CA ALA A 157 20.55 -0.09 -10.95
C ALA A 157 19.64 0.83 -11.77
N LEU A 158 20.20 1.89 -12.37
CA LEU A 158 19.46 2.82 -13.23
C LEU A 158 18.95 2.15 -14.52
N GLY A 159 19.72 1.21 -15.08
CA GLY A 159 19.32 0.42 -16.24
C GLY A 159 18.05 -0.39 -15.99
N GLU A 160 17.92 -1.03 -14.82
CA GLU A 160 16.70 -1.74 -14.43
C GLU A 160 15.58 -0.79 -14.01
N TRP A 161 15.90 0.25 -13.22
CA TRP A 161 14.92 1.21 -12.74
C TRP A 161 14.21 1.95 -13.88
N SER A 162 14.95 2.42 -14.89
CA SER A 162 14.38 3.15 -16.03
C SER A 162 13.32 2.36 -16.81
N ARG A 163 13.37 1.01 -16.77
CA ARG A 163 12.38 0.12 -17.40
C ARG A 163 11.08 0.02 -16.62
N VAL A 164 11.13 0.23 -15.30
CA VAL A 164 9.98 0.02 -14.39
C VAL A 164 9.45 1.31 -13.75
N ALA A 165 10.21 2.41 -13.79
CA ALA A 165 9.92 3.64 -13.06
C ALA A 165 8.53 4.23 -13.38
N ALA A 166 8.11 4.21 -14.66
CA ALA A 166 6.82 4.71 -15.08
C ALA A 166 5.66 3.89 -14.46
N ASP A 167 5.80 2.57 -14.46
CA ASP A 167 4.79 1.66 -13.92
C ASP A 167 4.76 1.69 -12.38
N VAL A 168 5.90 1.87 -11.70
CA VAL A 168 5.93 2.09 -10.24
C VAL A 168 5.19 3.38 -9.87
N ARG A 169 5.41 4.48 -10.59
CA ARG A 169 4.65 5.74 -10.39
C ARG A 169 3.16 5.54 -10.64
N ARG A 170 2.81 4.85 -11.72
CA ARG A 170 1.42 4.52 -12.03
C ARG A 170 0.77 3.67 -10.93
N ALA A 171 1.45 2.67 -10.40
CA ALA A 171 0.95 1.90 -9.26
C ALA A 171 0.73 2.79 -8.04
N ARG A 172 1.65 3.71 -7.75
CA ARG A 172 1.52 4.68 -6.65
C ARG A 172 0.32 5.62 -6.83
N GLU A 173 0.03 6.04 -8.06
CA GLU A 173 -1.17 6.80 -8.40
C GLU A 173 -2.44 6.00 -8.13
N MET A 174 -2.50 4.73 -8.56
CA MET A 174 -3.65 3.84 -8.30
C MET A 174 -3.88 3.62 -6.79
N VAL A 175 -2.80 3.50 -5.99
CA VAL A 175 -2.90 3.45 -4.51
C VAL A 175 -3.44 4.77 -3.95
N GLY A 176 -3.02 5.90 -4.50
CA GLY A 176 -3.54 7.22 -4.14
C GLY A 176 -5.03 7.37 -4.44
N GLU A 177 -5.47 6.95 -5.63
CA GLU A 177 -6.89 6.91 -6.01
C GLU A 177 -7.70 6.01 -5.08
N ALA A 178 -7.16 4.86 -4.67
CA ALA A 178 -7.81 3.99 -3.70
C ALA A 178 -7.99 4.70 -2.35
N LEU A 179 -6.92 5.33 -1.82
CA LEU A 179 -6.97 6.04 -0.55
C LEU A 179 -7.94 7.25 -0.57
N LEU A 180 -8.00 8.00 -1.68
CA LEU A 180 -8.95 9.10 -1.85
C LEU A 180 -10.41 8.63 -1.85
N ASN A 181 -10.67 7.48 -2.48
CA ASN A 181 -11.99 6.86 -2.41
C ASN A 181 -12.31 6.42 -0.98
N LEU A 182 -11.37 5.78 -0.28
CA LEU A 182 -11.57 5.36 1.11
C LEU A 182 -11.76 6.53 2.08
N SER A 183 -11.18 7.70 1.83
CA SER A 183 -11.43 8.90 2.64
C SER A 183 -12.81 9.52 2.41
N SER A 184 -13.48 9.13 1.32
CA SER A 184 -14.83 9.59 0.97
C SER A 184 -15.93 8.65 1.47
N VAL A 185 -15.57 7.54 2.11
CA VAL A 185 -16.53 6.60 2.72
C VAL A 185 -17.01 7.17 4.04
N ASP A 186 -18.34 7.24 4.21
CA ASP A 186 -18.98 7.50 5.50
C ASP A 186 -19.16 6.19 6.26
N ASP A 187 -18.33 5.96 7.27
CA ASP A 187 -18.32 4.75 8.09
C ASP A 187 -19.70 4.49 8.75
N SER A 188 -20.46 5.55 9.06
CA SER A 188 -21.78 5.42 9.68
C SER A 188 -22.87 4.90 8.72
N ALA A 189 -22.59 4.96 7.41
CA ALA A 189 -23.47 4.47 6.35
C ALA A 189 -23.18 3.01 5.98
N LEU A 190 -22.15 2.37 6.54
CA LEU A 190 -21.86 0.96 6.27
C LEU A 190 -22.86 0.03 6.97
N LEU A 191 -23.21 -1.07 6.30
CA LEU A 191 -24.29 -1.96 6.74
C LEU A 191 -23.92 -2.87 7.93
N SER A 192 -22.63 -3.00 8.24
CA SER A 192 -22.16 -3.84 9.35
C SER A 192 -20.85 -3.32 9.95
N PRO A 193 -20.58 -3.63 11.24
CA PRO A 193 -19.28 -3.35 11.87
C PRO A 193 -18.11 -4.04 11.16
N SER A 194 -18.31 -5.26 10.64
CA SER A 194 -17.26 -5.99 9.91
C SER A 194 -16.83 -5.26 8.65
N HIS A 195 -17.74 -4.54 7.98
CA HIS A 195 -17.38 -3.71 6.82
C HIS A 195 -16.53 -2.49 7.21
N VAL A 196 -16.75 -1.93 8.42
CA VAL A 196 -15.91 -0.86 8.97
C VAL A 196 -14.51 -1.38 9.30
N GLU A 197 -14.41 -2.59 9.85
CA GLU A 197 -13.13 -3.26 10.12
C GLU A 197 -12.35 -3.48 8.80
N VAL A 198 -13.00 -4.06 7.79
CA VAL A 198 -12.41 -4.23 6.45
C VAL A 198 -11.93 -2.90 5.87
N LEU A 199 -12.73 -1.84 5.95
CA LEU A 199 -12.36 -0.51 5.47
C LEU A 199 -11.07 -0.01 6.12
N ASN A 200 -10.98 -0.10 7.45
CA ASN A 200 -9.85 0.40 8.23
C ASN A 200 -8.58 -0.43 8.00
N GLU A 201 -8.70 -1.77 7.94
CA GLU A 201 -7.57 -2.63 7.62
C GLU A 201 -7.06 -2.38 6.20
N SER A 202 -7.95 -2.27 5.22
CA SER A 202 -7.60 -1.96 3.84
C SER A 202 -6.93 -0.60 3.70
N ARG A 203 -7.43 0.43 4.41
CA ARG A 203 -6.79 1.76 4.47
C ARG A 203 -5.36 1.63 5.03
N GLY A 204 -5.18 0.94 6.16
CA GLY A 204 -3.87 0.73 6.77
C GLY A 204 -2.86 0.03 5.85
N ARG A 205 -3.30 -1.02 5.13
CA ARG A 205 -2.48 -1.73 4.12
C ARG A 205 -2.06 -0.80 2.98
N LEU A 206 -2.99 -0.02 2.43
CA LEU A 206 -2.73 0.88 1.31
C LEU A 206 -1.86 2.07 1.71
N GLU A 207 -2.02 2.61 2.92
CA GLU A 207 -1.14 3.66 3.45
C GLU A 207 0.28 3.14 3.67
N ALA A 208 0.43 1.91 4.17
CA ALA A 208 1.74 1.27 4.29
C ALA A 208 2.39 1.08 2.91
N LEU A 209 1.65 0.54 1.93
CA LEU A 209 2.14 0.41 0.56
C LEU A 209 2.54 1.76 -0.06
N ALA A 210 1.73 2.80 0.16
CA ALA A 210 2.04 4.14 -0.32
C ALA A 210 3.38 4.66 0.22
N ARG A 211 3.64 4.48 1.53
CA ARG A 211 4.92 4.84 2.14
C ARG A 211 6.09 4.03 1.57
N GLU A 212 5.93 2.71 1.40
CA GLU A 212 6.97 1.86 0.80
C GLU A 212 7.34 2.36 -0.60
N LEU A 213 6.34 2.66 -1.43
CA LEU A 213 6.51 3.17 -2.79
C LEU A 213 7.16 4.56 -2.81
N ASP A 214 6.75 5.46 -1.92
CA ASP A 214 7.31 6.81 -1.82
C ASP A 214 8.80 6.77 -1.48
N VAL A 215 9.22 5.85 -0.60
CA VAL A 215 10.64 5.64 -0.28
C VAL A 215 11.43 5.11 -1.48
N ILE A 216 10.91 4.13 -2.22
CA ILE A 216 11.57 3.61 -3.43
C ILE A 216 11.73 4.73 -4.47
N LEU A 217 10.66 5.48 -4.72
CA LEU A 217 10.67 6.59 -5.68
C LEU A 217 11.65 7.69 -5.26
N ALA A 218 11.69 8.04 -3.97
CA ALA A 218 12.62 9.03 -3.43
C ALA A 218 14.08 8.57 -3.57
N LEU A 219 14.35 7.31 -3.23
CA LEU A 219 15.69 6.71 -3.35
C LEU A 219 16.20 6.81 -4.79
N PHE A 220 15.42 6.35 -5.77
CA PHE A 220 15.86 6.42 -7.16
C PHE A 220 15.87 7.85 -7.71
N SER A 221 15.01 8.75 -7.23
CA SER A 221 15.10 10.18 -7.58
C SER A 221 16.44 10.79 -7.17
N LEU A 222 16.97 10.43 -6.00
CA LEU A 222 18.30 10.89 -5.55
C LEU A 222 19.41 10.39 -6.49
N VAL A 223 19.34 9.11 -6.90
CA VAL A 223 20.33 8.50 -7.80
C VAL A 223 20.24 9.09 -9.22
N GLU A 224 19.02 9.28 -9.75
CA GLU A 224 18.78 9.82 -11.09
C GLU A 224 19.25 11.27 -11.25
N ARG A 225 19.17 12.09 -10.20
CA ARG A 225 19.62 13.50 -10.25
C ARG A 225 21.12 13.64 -10.47
N ASN A 226 21.92 12.76 -9.86
CA ASN A 226 23.37 12.80 -10.01
C ASN A 226 23.99 11.38 -9.91
N PRO A 227 23.94 10.60 -11.01
CA PRO A 227 24.42 9.21 -11.00
C PRO A 227 25.91 9.09 -10.68
N GLU A 228 26.72 10.03 -11.15
CA GLU A 228 28.16 10.04 -10.90
C GLU A 228 28.50 10.31 -9.44
N ALA A 229 27.76 11.21 -8.78
CA ALA A 229 27.92 11.47 -7.37
C ALA A 229 27.46 10.29 -6.52
N ALA A 230 26.33 9.66 -6.86
CA ALA A 230 25.87 8.44 -6.21
C ALA A 230 26.93 7.31 -6.35
N GLN A 231 27.47 7.10 -7.55
CA GLN A 231 28.51 6.09 -7.79
C GLN A 231 29.78 6.37 -6.99
N ARG A 232 30.24 7.63 -6.98
CA ARG A 232 31.40 8.05 -6.17
C ARG A 232 31.16 7.85 -4.68
N ALA A 233 29.98 8.25 -4.18
CA ALA A 233 29.61 8.09 -2.79
C ALA A 233 29.60 6.62 -2.36
N LEU A 234 28.96 5.74 -3.13
CA LEU A 234 28.85 4.32 -2.81
C LEU A 234 30.20 3.59 -2.93
N ALA A 235 31.03 3.93 -3.92
CA ALA A 235 32.37 3.38 -4.05
C ALA A 235 33.29 3.79 -2.89
N ALA A 236 33.26 5.07 -2.52
CA ALA A 236 34.02 5.60 -1.38
C ALA A 236 33.54 5.00 -0.06
N ALA A 237 32.22 4.86 0.11
CA ALA A 237 31.62 4.23 1.27
C ALA A 237 32.00 2.76 1.43
N ALA A 238 32.07 1.99 0.33
CA ALA A 238 32.58 0.63 0.35
C ALA A 238 34.07 0.59 0.73
N ALA A 239 34.91 1.45 0.13
CA ALA A 239 36.33 1.55 0.49
C ALA A 239 36.55 1.94 1.96
N ALA A 240 35.75 2.87 2.48
CA ALA A 240 35.77 3.30 3.87
C ALA A 240 35.43 2.15 4.83
N ARG A 241 34.41 1.36 4.51
CA ARG A 241 34.03 0.18 5.30
C ARG A 241 35.15 -0.85 5.39
N ASP A 242 35.91 -1.00 4.30
CA ASP A 242 37.02 -1.95 4.22
C ASP A 242 38.35 -1.35 4.75
N GLY A 243 38.32 -0.12 5.28
CA GLY A 243 39.50 0.58 5.83
C GLY A 243 40.48 1.07 4.77
N GLY A 244 40.09 1.06 3.50
CA GLY A 244 40.91 1.45 2.35
C GLY A 244 40.82 2.92 1.98
N LEU A 245 40.17 3.76 2.80
CA LEU A 245 39.99 5.19 2.53
C LEU A 245 40.57 6.01 3.69
N SER A 246 41.48 6.94 3.39
CA SER A 246 42.02 7.85 4.41
C SER A 246 41.00 8.93 4.79
N PRO A 247 41.11 9.55 5.99
CA PRO A 247 40.20 10.63 6.40
C PRO A 247 40.24 11.84 5.47
N GLU A 248 41.41 12.18 4.93
CA GLU A 248 41.57 13.31 4.00
C GLU A 248 40.85 13.06 2.67
N GLU A 249 41.02 11.86 2.09
CA GLU A 249 40.31 11.45 0.87
C GLU A 249 38.79 11.39 1.10
N ALA A 250 38.35 10.87 2.24
CA ALA A 250 36.93 10.83 2.61
C ALA A 250 36.32 12.24 2.70
N LEU A 251 37.05 13.19 3.32
CA LEU A 251 36.62 14.58 3.44
C LEU A 251 36.56 15.28 2.08
N GLU A 252 37.54 15.05 1.21
CA GLU A 252 37.55 15.59 -0.15
C GLU A 252 36.33 15.11 -0.95
N ILE A 253 36.01 13.81 -0.89
CA ILE A 253 34.87 13.23 -1.58
C ILE A 253 33.54 13.80 -1.05
N LEU A 254 33.39 13.92 0.27
CA LEU A 254 32.19 14.51 0.90
C LEU A 254 32.04 16.00 0.63
N SER A 255 33.13 16.70 0.32
CA SER A 255 33.10 18.13 -0.03
C SER A 255 32.47 18.39 -1.40
N SER A 256 32.27 17.35 -2.23
CA SER A 256 31.53 17.45 -3.48
C SER A 256 30.04 17.67 -3.21
N PRO A 257 29.42 18.77 -3.70
CA PRO A 257 28.01 19.09 -3.39
C PRO A 257 27.04 17.97 -3.75
N GLY A 258 27.23 17.31 -4.89
CA GLY A 258 26.37 16.20 -5.32
C GLY A 258 26.52 14.95 -4.44
N VAL A 259 27.71 14.69 -3.89
CA VAL A 259 27.93 13.58 -2.96
C VAL A 259 27.24 13.90 -1.63
N GLN A 260 27.41 15.13 -1.12
CA GLN A 260 26.75 15.56 0.11
C GLN A 260 25.22 15.51 0.02
N GLU A 261 24.64 15.94 -1.11
CA GLU A 261 23.20 15.84 -1.37
C GLU A 261 22.75 14.37 -1.37
N PHE A 262 23.46 13.49 -2.06
CA PHE A 262 23.16 12.06 -2.07
C PHE A 262 23.23 11.44 -0.67
N VAL A 263 24.32 11.69 0.06
CA VAL A 263 24.55 11.16 1.41
C VAL A 263 23.47 11.62 2.39
N THR A 264 23.16 12.91 2.37
CA THR A 264 22.13 13.51 3.23
C THR A 264 20.74 13.01 2.84
N GLY A 265 20.47 12.93 1.54
CA GLY A 265 19.23 12.41 0.99
C GLY A 265 18.97 10.97 1.44
N VAL A 266 19.93 10.06 1.25
CA VAL A 266 19.82 8.67 1.69
C VAL A 266 19.65 8.59 3.21
N SER A 267 20.40 9.38 3.98
CA SER A 267 20.29 9.40 5.45
C SER A 267 18.94 9.89 5.97
N SER A 268 18.24 10.73 5.19
CA SER A 268 16.91 11.25 5.52
C SER A 268 15.78 10.27 5.25
N LEU A 269 16.01 9.23 4.44
CA LEU A 269 15.01 8.20 4.19
C LEU A 269 14.87 7.31 5.42
N SER A 270 13.63 7.06 5.83
CA SER A 270 13.27 6.27 7.01
C SER A 270 13.19 4.77 6.65
N PRO A 271 14.04 3.90 7.24
CA PRO A 271 13.92 2.45 7.05
C PRO A 271 12.58 1.89 7.54
N GLY A 272 11.93 2.54 8.51
CA GLY A 272 10.61 2.12 9.00
C GLY A 272 9.52 2.33 7.96
N ASP A 273 9.60 3.43 7.19
CA ASP A 273 8.62 3.75 6.14
C ASP A 273 8.85 2.96 4.85
N ALA A 274 10.07 2.44 4.67
CA ALA A 274 10.40 1.51 3.59
C ALA A 274 9.73 0.14 3.77
N GLY A 275 9.10 -0.11 4.92
CA GLY A 275 8.42 -1.35 5.25
C GLY A 275 9.32 -2.55 5.02
N ARG A 276 8.92 -3.45 4.13
CA ARG A 276 9.70 -4.65 3.81
C ARG A 276 11.03 -4.37 3.06
N PHE A 277 11.22 -3.18 2.46
CA PHE A 277 12.52 -2.72 1.93
C PHE A 277 13.44 -2.10 3.01
N GLY A 278 12.97 -2.02 4.26
CA GLY A 278 13.72 -1.40 5.36
C GLY A 278 15.10 -2.00 5.59
N GLY A 279 15.27 -3.30 5.35
CA GLY A 279 16.56 -3.97 5.46
C GLY A 279 17.58 -3.45 4.43
N GLN A 280 17.20 -3.38 3.15
CA GLN A 280 18.04 -2.88 2.06
C GLN A 280 18.35 -1.38 2.24
N LEU A 281 17.35 -0.59 2.66
CA LEU A 281 17.58 0.83 2.93
C LEU A 281 18.50 1.05 4.13
N ALA A 282 18.34 0.27 5.21
CA ALA A 282 19.23 0.33 6.36
C ALA A 282 20.67 -0.04 5.98
N GLN A 283 20.86 -1.05 5.12
CA GLN A 283 22.18 -1.41 4.60
C GLN A 283 22.80 -0.28 3.77
N LEU A 284 22.03 0.33 2.86
CA LEU A 284 22.50 1.44 2.05
C LEU A 284 22.87 2.65 2.92
N ARG A 285 22.06 2.95 3.92
CA ARG A 285 22.32 4.02 4.87
C ARG A 285 23.57 3.75 5.70
N ALA A 286 23.73 2.54 6.23
CA ALA A 286 24.93 2.15 6.97
C ALA A 286 26.20 2.23 6.10
N LEU A 287 26.09 1.86 4.82
CA LEU A 287 27.19 2.03 3.87
C LEU A 287 27.57 3.52 3.76
N VAL A 288 26.61 4.37 3.48
CA VAL A 288 26.81 5.83 3.35
C VAL A 288 27.30 6.49 4.64
N GLU A 289 26.85 6.02 5.81
CA GLU A 289 27.34 6.47 7.12
C GLU A 289 28.82 6.09 7.34
N ALA A 290 29.30 4.97 6.79
CA ALA A 290 30.72 4.60 6.87
C ALA A 290 31.64 5.63 6.20
N LEU A 291 31.20 6.23 5.08
CA LEU A 291 31.92 7.34 4.44
C LEU A 291 32.02 8.56 5.37
N SER A 292 30.91 8.90 6.01
CA SER A 292 30.85 10.02 6.97
C SER A 292 31.73 9.77 8.21
N GLY A 293 31.76 8.53 8.71
CA GLY A 293 32.61 8.12 9.83
C GLY A 293 34.10 8.15 9.50
N ALA A 294 34.49 7.71 8.30
CA ALA A 294 35.87 7.74 7.84
C ALA A 294 36.43 9.17 7.75
N ALA A 295 35.63 10.13 7.27
CA ALA A 295 36.01 11.54 7.22
C ALA A 295 36.23 12.17 8.62
N GLN A 296 35.60 11.61 9.67
CA GLN A 296 35.77 12.05 11.06
C GLN A 296 36.92 11.35 11.77
N GLY A 297 37.66 10.45 11.09
CA GLY A 297 38.73 9.66 11.70
C GLY A 297 38.24 8.57 12.66
N GLY A 298 36.95 8.22 12.61
CA GLY A 298 36.40 7.10 13.39
C GLY A 298 36.84 5.76 12.81
N GLN A 299 37.42 4.87 13.64
CA GLN A 299 37.60 3.48 13.23
C GLN A 299 36.24 2.81 12.97
N PRO A 300 36.13 1.92 11.95
CA PRO A 300 34.87 1.27 11.63
C PRO A 300 34.38 0.43 12.81
N GLN A 301 33.23 0.81 13.39
CA GLN A 301 32.48 -0.07 14.28
C GLN A 301 31.78 -1.13 13.44
N GLY A 302 32.40 -2.31 13.35
CA GLY A 302 31.82 -3.46 12.67
C GLY A 302 30.47 -3.88 13.27
N PRO A 303 29.60 -4.56 12.49
CA PRO A 303 28.31 -5.01 12.96
C PRO A 303 28.53 -6.13 13.99
N GLY A 304 28.42 -5.81 15.28
CA GLY A 304 28.53 -6.81 16.34
C GLY A 304 28.88 -6.33 17.75
N GLN A 305 29.20 -5.05 17.97
CA GLN A 305 29.55 -4.59 19.31
C GLN A 305 28.31 -4.14 20.09
N GLY A 306 27.51 -5.13 20.51
CA GLY A 306 26.54 -4.92 21.57
C GLY A 306 27.25 -4.40 22.81
N SER A 307 26.76 -3.28 23.35
CA SER A 307 27.19 -2.74 24.63
C SER A 307 26.92 -3.78 25.73
N GLY A 308 27.94 -4.60 26.01
CA GLY A 308 27.95 -5.48 27.16
C GLY A 308 27.80 -4.63 28.41
N ALA A 309 26.69 -4.85 29.12
CA ALA A 309 26.45 -4.30 30.45
C ALA A 309 27.69 -4.55 31.32
N GLY A 310 28.25 -3.45 31.86
CA GLY A 310 29.39 -3.48 32.74
C GLY A 310 29.15 -4.43 33.91
N ARG A 311 29.99 -5.46 34.01
CA ARG A 311 30.23 -6.17 35.26
C ARG A 311 30.83 -5.16 36.23
N GLY A 312 30.01 -4.67 37.16
CA GLY A 312 30.50 -3.99 38.35
C GLY A 312 31.37 -4.97 39.14
N GLU A 313 32.63 -4.60 39.34
CA GLU A 313 33.49 -5.22 40.35
C GLU A 313 32.80 -5.10 41.72
N ARG A 314 32.70 -6.22 42.44
CA ARG A 314 32.30 -6.21 43.85
C ARG A 314 33.45 -5.62 44.68
N PRO A 315 33.19 -4.67 45.58
CA PRO A 315 34.16 -4.32 46.61
C PRO A 315 34.34 -5.49 47.57
N ASN A 316 35.61 -5.81 47.87
CA ASN A 316 35.97 -6.68 48.97
C ASN A 316 35.67 -5.97 50.29
N ASP A 317 34.84 -6.60 51.13
CA ASP A 317 34.84 -6.53 52.59
C ASP A 317 34.26 -7.84 53.13
#